data_AF-A0AAW0NNF1-F1
#
_entry.id   AF-A0AAW0NNF1-F1
#
_cell.length_a   1.000
_cell.length_b   1.000
_cell.length_c   1.000
_cell.angle_alpha   90.00
_cell.angle_beta   90.00
_cell.angle_gamma   90.00
#
_symmetry.space_group_name_H-M   'P 1'
#
loop_
_entity.id
_entity.type
_entity.pdbx_description
1 polymer ?
#
loop_
_entity_poly.entity_id
_entity_poly.type
_entity_poly.pdbx_seq_one_letter_code
_entity_poly.pdbx_strand_id
1 'polypeptide(L)'
;MIQSKRAVTKLYSSKAQMNSVQLSMKNQLALVRVSGSLQKSTEVMKAMQSLIKVPEIQATMREMSKEMMKAGIIEEMLEDTFESMEEGDDMEEATQEEVDKILFEITAGALVKAPSKVTDELPEMEPAGATAASDEGSEEDIEEMQSRLAALRS
;
A
#
# COMPACT_ATOMS: atom_id res chain seq x y z
N MET A 1 1.22 13.31 1.36
CA MET A 1 1.63 13.45 -0.05
C MET A 1 1.85 12.09 -0.72
N ILE A 2 2.62 11.17 -0.13
CA ILE A 2 2.86 9.80 -0.67
C ILE A 2 1.54 9.04 -0.89
N GLN A 3 0.69 8.98 0.15
CA GLN A 3 -0.62 8.31 0.05
C GLN A 3 -1.49 8.92 -1.06
N SER A 4 -1.44 10.24 -1.26
CA SER A 4 -2.15 10.92 -2.35
C SER A 4 -1.57 10.55 -3.72
N LYS A 5 -0.23 10.54 -3.88
CA LYS A 5 0.42 10.10 -5.13
C LYS A 5 0.07 8.65 -5.45
N ARG A 6 0.10 7.74 -4.46
CA ARG A 6 -0.31 6.33 -4.60
C ARG A 6 -1.77 6.17 -4.99
N ALA A 7 -2.67 6.92 -4.35
CA ALA A 7 -4.08 6.93 -4.71
C ALA A 7 -4.29 7.41 -6.15
N VAL A 8 -3.61 8.47 -6.57
CA VAL A 8 -3.65 8.97 -7.96
C VAL A 8 -3.14 7.92 -8.95
N THR A 9 -1.98 7.30 -8.68
CA THR A 9 -1.44 6.21 -9.52
C THR A 9 -2.41 5.05 -9.61
N LYS A 10 -3.00 4.62 -8.48
CA LYS A 10 -4.02 3.55 -8.46
C LYS A 10 -5.22 3.91 -9.33
N LEU A 11 -5.73 5.14 -9.24
CA LEU A 11 -6.84 5.61 -10.08
C LEU A 11 -6.49 5.61 -11.57
N TYR A 12 -5.27 6.03 -11.94
CA TYR A 12 -4.82 5.99 -13.33
C TYR A 12 -4.68 4.56 -13.85
N SER A 13 -4.15 3.64 -13.03
CA SER A 13 -4.10 2.21 -13.36
C SER A 13 -5.50 1.65 -13.58
N SER A 14 -6.45 1.89 -12.66
CA SER A 14 -7.84 1.46 -12.82
C SER A 14 -8.49 2.04 -14.08
N LYS A 15 -8.21 3.32 -14.40
CA LYS A 15 -8.70 3.95 -15.63
C LYS A 15 -8.15 3.28 -16.89
N ALA A 16 -6.87 2.94 -16.91
CA ALA A 16 -6.25 2.25 -18.04
C ALA A 16 -6.88 0.86 -18.25
N GLN A 17 -7.12 0.12 -17.16
CA GLN A 17 -7.76 -1.20 -17.20
C GLN A 17 -9.20 -1.11 -17.71
N MET A 18 -9.99 -0.12 -17.27
CA MET A 18 -11.33 0.12 -17.83
C MET A 18 -11.30 0.43 -19.32
N ASN A 19 -10.34 1.24 -19.78
CA ASN A 19 -10.20 1.55 -21.21
C ASN A 19 -9.84 0.29 -22.02
N SER A 20 -8.97 -0.58 -21.48
CA SER A 20 -8.67 -1.88 -22.08
C SER A 20 -9.94 -2.73 -22.27
N VAL A 21 -10.77 -2.85 -21.23
CA VAL A 21 -12.06 -3.56 -21.31
C VAL A 21 -12.97 -2.93 -22.37
N GLN A 22 -13.06 -1.61 -22.42
CA GLN A 22 -13.88 -0.88 -23.40
C GLN A 22 -13.41 -1.15 -24.84
N LEU A 23 -12.10 -1.12 -25.10
CA LEU A 23 -11.54 -1.40 -26.42
C LEU A 23 -11.80 -2.85 -26.83
N SER A 24 -11.60 -3.80 -25.91
CA SER A 24 -11.90 -5.20 -26.15
C SER A 24 -13.38 -5.44 -26.42
N MET A 25 -14.30 -4.77 -25.74
CA MET A 25 -15.74 -4.85 -26.04
C MET A 25 -16.07 -4.29 -27.43
N LYS A 26 -15.39 -3.21 -27.84
CA LYS A 26 -15.53 -2.68 -29.20
C LYS A 26 -15.04 -3.68 -30.25
N ASN A 27 -13.95 -4.40 -29.96
CA ASN A 27 -13.46 -5.49 -30.81
C ASN A 27 -14.47 -6.65 -30.87
N GLN A 28 -15.03 -7.07 -29.73
CA GLN A 28 -16.08 -8.10 -29.69
C GLN A 28 -17.30 -7.71 -30.54
N LEU A 29 -17.73 -6.45 -30.50
CA LEU A 29 -18.79 -5.96 -31.39
C LEU A 29 -18.41 -6.05 -32.87
N ALA A 30 -17.16 -5.78 -33.23
CA ALA A 30 -16.69 -5.94 -34.61
C ALA A 30 -16.71 -7.42 -35.03
N LEU A 31 -16.25 -8.32 -34.16
CA LEU A 31 -16.28 -9.77 -34.38
C LEU A 31 -17.73 -10.27 -34.55
N VAL A 32 -18.66 -9.87 -33.68
CA VAL A 32 -20.08 -10.22 -33.81
C VAL A 32 -20.66 -9.77 -35.15
N ARG A 33 -20.30 -8.59 -35.67
CA ARG A 33 -20.78 -8.14 -36.99
C ARG A 33 -20.24 -8.96 -38.16
N VAL A 34 -19.06 -9.57 -38.01
CA VAL A 34 -18.38 -10.31 -39.10
C VAL A 34 -18.60 -11.82 -38.98
N SER A 35 -18.37 -12.40 -37.81
CA SER A 35 -18.48 -13.85 -37.54
C SER A 35 -19.79 -14.27 -36.86
N GLY A 36 -20.59 -13.33 -36.33
CA GLY A 36 -21.82 -13.63 -35.60
C GLY A 36 -21.60 -14.23 -34.21
N SER A 37 -20.36 -14.34 -33.75
CA SER A 37 -20.00 -14.99 -32.48
C SER A 37 -19.15 -14.09 -31.58
N LEU A 38 -19.35 -14.25 -30.27
CA LEU A 38 -18.44 -13.70 -29.26
C LEU A 38 -17.26 -14.65 -29.08
N GLN A 39 -16.05 -14.10 -28.89
CA GLN A 39 -14.85 -14.87 -28.64
C GLN A 39 -14.36 -14.66 -27.21
N LYS A 40 -13.71 -15.68 -26.66
CA LYS A 40 -13.02 -15.57 -25.36
C LYS A 40 -11.86 -14.56 -25.45
N SER A 41 -11.67 -13.77 -24.40
CA SER A 41 -10.59 -12.78 -24.30
C SER A 41 -9.91 -12.83 -22.94
N THR A 42 -8.65 -13.28 -22.95
CA THR A 42 -7.77 -13.28 -21.78
C THR A 42 -7.36 -11.87 -21.34
N GLU A 43 -7.36 -10.91 -22.26
CA GLU A 43 -7.08 -9.50 -21.95
C GLU A 43 -8.21 -8.88 -21.12
N VAL A 44 -9.46 -9.12 -21.50
CA VAL A 44 -10.63 -8.67 -20.73
C VAL A 44 -10.64 -9.30 -19.35
N MET A 45 -10.36 -10.60 -19.28
CA MET A 45 -10.26 -11.36 -18.03
C MET A 45 -9.23 -10.75 -17.08
N LYS A 46 -8.01 -10.48 -17.55
CA LYS A 46 -6.95 -9.84 -16.73
C LYS A 46 -7.34 -8.44 -16.28
N ALA A 47 -7.86 -7.61 -17.19
CA ALA A 47 -8.25 -6.24 -16.86
C ALA A 47 -9.40 -6.22 -15.85
N MET A 48 -10.42 -7.06 -16.03
CA MET A 48 -11.53 -7.22 -15.08
C MET A 48 -11.03 -7.66 -13.70
N GLN A 49 -10.12 -8.62 -13.64
CA GLN A 49 -9.57 -9.10 -12.37
C GLN A 49 -8.91 -7.96 -11.57
N SER A 50 -8.15 -7.10 -12.25
CA SER A 50 -7.53 -5.93 -11.61
C SER A 50 -8.57 -4.89 -11.14
N LEU A 51 -9.69 -4.76 -11.84
CA LEU A 51 -10.76 -3.82 -11.51
C LEU A 51 -11.62 -4.29 -10.34
N ILE A 52 -11.81 -5.60 -10.16
CA ILE A 52 -12.52 -6.17 -9.00
C ILE A 52 -11.79 -5.84 -7.68
N LYS A 53 -10.47 -5.64 -7.71
CA LYS A 53 -9.69 -5.24 -6.54
C LYS A 53 -9.89 -3.77 -6.12
N VAL A 54 -10.65 -2.98 -6.89
CA VAL A 54 -10.92 -1.56 -6.59
C VAL A 54 -12.24 -1.46 -5.83
N PRO A 55 -12.22 -1.10 -4.53
CA PRO A 55 -13.38 -1.23 -3.65
C PRO A 55 -14.59 -0.41 -4.11
N GLU A 56 -14.38 0.75 -4.72
CA GLU A 56 -15.44 1.64 -5.19
C GLU A 56 -16.25 1.06 -6.36
N ILE A 57 -15.65 0.17 -7.16
CA ILE A 57 -16.29 -0.46 -8.35
C ILE A 57 -16.35 -1.99 -8.25
N GLN A 58 -15.93 -2.56 -7.13
CA GLN A 58 -15.80 -4.02 -6.95
C GLN A 58 -17.11 -4.75 -7.20
N ALA A 59 -18.22 -4.24 -6.64
CA ALA A 59 -19.53 -4.88 -6.77
C ALA A 59 -19.98 -4.94 -8.24
N THR A 60 -19.89 -3.80 -8.95
CA THR A 60 -20.32 -3.70 -10.35
C THR A 60 -19.41 -4.48 -11.28
N MET A 61 -18.09 -4.48 -11.04
CA MET A 61 -17.13 -5.24 -11.85
C MET A 61 -17.25 -6.75 -11.63
N ARG A 62 -17.60 -7.20 -10.41
CA ARG A 62 -17.89 -8.62 -10.15
C ARG A 62 -19.15 -9.08 -10.89
N GLU A 63 -20.20 -8.28 -10.90
CA GLU A 63 -21.42 -8.55 -11.67
C GLU A 63 -21.11 -8.60 -13.17
N MET A 64 -20.40 -7.59 -13.68
CA MET A 64 -19.99 -7.54 -15.09
C MET A 64 -19.12 -8.74 -15.48
N SER A 65 -18.19 -9.16 -14.61
CA SER A 65 -17.37 -10.36 -14.81
C SER A 65 -18.23 -11.62 -14.97
N LYS A 66 -19.23 -11.79 -14.10
CA LYS A 66 -20.16 -12.93 -14.15
C LYS A 66 -21.00 -12.94 -15.43
N GLU A 67 -21.48 -11.79 -15.86
CA GLU A 67 -22.20 -11.67 -17.14
C GLU A 67 -21.29 -11.96 -18.34
N MET A 68 -20.06 -11.44 -18.33
CA MET A 68 -19.08 -11.70 -19.39
C MET A 68 -18.64 -13.18 -19.45
N MET A 69 -18.56 -13.85 -18.31
CA MET A 69 -18.35 -15.29 -18.22
C MET A 69 -19.52 -16.06 -18.85
N LYS A 70 -20.76 -15.69 -18.49
CA LYS A 70 -21.98 -16.28 -19.08
C LYS A 70 -22.09 -16.03 -20.58
N ALA A 71 -21.62 -14.88 -21.06
CA ALA A 71 -21.57 -14.54 -22.48
C ALA A 71 -20.45 -15.27 -23.25
N GLY A 72 -19.60 -16.03 -22.56
CA GLY A 72 -18.48 -16.76 -23.16
C GLY A 72 -17.30 -15.87 -23.56
N ILE A 73 -17.24 -14.64 -23.04
CA ILE A 73 -16.14 -13.69 -23.28
C ILE A 73 -14.99 -13.96 -22.30
N ILE A 74 -15.30 -14.36 -21.06
CA ILE A 74 -14.32 -14.68 -20.02
C ILE A 74 -14.43 -16.17 -19.69
N GLU A 75 -13.30 -16.82 -19.41
CA GLU A 75 -13.28 -18.23 -18.98
C GLU A 75 -13.62 -18.36 -17.49
N GLU A 76 -14.18 -19.50 -17.08
CA GLU A 76 -14.35 -19.85 -15.68
C GLU A 76 -12.97 -19.96 -15.00
N MET A 77 -12.60 -18.95 -14.21
CA MET A 77 -11.38 -18.96 -13.41
C MET A 77 -11.60 -19.74 -12.13
N LEU A 78 -10.65 -20.61 -11.79
CA LEU A 78 -10.42 -21.04 -10.41
C LEU A 78 -9.75 -19.88 -9.68
N GLU A 79 -10.55 -19.13 -8.93
CA GLU A 79 -10.19 -17.89 -8.22
C GLU A 79 -8.95 -18.03 -7.31
N ASP A 80 -8.61 -19.25 -6.86
CA ASP A 80 -7.57 -19.53 -5.86
C ASP A 80 -6.11 -19.41 -6.33
N THR A 81 -5.82 -19.21 -7.63
CA THR A 81 -4.43 -19.29 -8.16
C THR A 81 -3.77 -17.97 -8.51
N PHE A 82 -4.50 -16.85 -8.54
CA PHE A 82 -3.96 -15.57 -9.04
C PHE A 82 -3.72 -14.51 -7.94
N GLU A 83 -4.34 -14.64 -6.77
CA GLU A 83 -4.14 -13.71 -5.65
C GLU A 83 -2.74 -13.86 -5.03
N SER A 84 -2.18 -15.07 -5.07
CA SER A 84 -0.87 -15.41 -4.49
C SER A 84 0.35 -14.90 -5.27
N MET A 85 0.18 -14.30 -6.46
CA MET A 85 1.29 -13.89 -7.33
C MET A 85 1.60 -12.38 -7.32
N GLU A 86 0.77 -11.55 -6.68
CA GLU A 86 0.97 -10.09 -6.63
C GLU A 86 1.24 -9.52 -5.21
N GLU A 87 1.20 -10.33 -4.15
CA GLU A 87 1.44 -9.89 -2.76
C GLU A 87 2.91 -10.02 -2.30
N GLY A 88 3.86 -10.14 -3.23
CA GLY A 88 5.28 -10.28 -2.91
C GLY A 88 6.05 -8.96 -2.83
N ASP A 89 6.26 -8.48 -1.61
CA ASP A 89 7.53 -7.91 -1.08
C ASP A 89 8.20 -6.64 -1.66
N ASP A 90 7.81 -6.07 -2.81
CA ASP A 90 8.53 -4.90 -3.36
C ASP A 90 8.14 -3.52 -2.75
N MET A 91 7.26 -3.50 -1.74
CA MET A 91 6.61 -2.24 -1.34
C MET A 91 7.30 -1.50 -0.19
N GLU A 92 8.08 -2.13 0.68
CA GLU A 92 8.59 -1.46 1.89
C GLU A 92 9.85 -0.62 1.64
N GLU A 93 10.87 -1.18 0.98
CA GLU A 93 12.15 -0.48 0.73
C GLU A 93 11.98 0.69 -0.26
N ALA A 94 11.23 0.47 -1.34
CA ALA A 94 10.84 1.53 -2.28
C ALA A 94 9.95 2.62 -1.62
N THR A 95 9.22 2.30 -0.55
CA THR A 95 8.47 3.31 0.21
C THR A 95 9.41 4.25 0.95
N GLN A 96 10.45 3.73 1.59
CA GLN A 96 11.38 4.54 2.38
C GLN A 96 12.17 5.52 1.50
N GLU A 97 12.67 5.07 0.34
CA GLU A 97 13.35 5.95 -0.60
C GLU A 97 12.42 7.06 -1.16
N GLU A 98 11.15 6.74 -1.41
CA GLU A 98 10.17 7.72 -1.88
C GLU A 98 9.82 8.77 -0.80
N VAL A 99 9.83 8.36 0.48
CA VAL A 99 9.69 9.27 1.63
C VAL A 99 10.84 10.27 1.67
N ASP A 100 12.08 9.79 1.60
CA ASP A 100 13.28 10.61 1.66
C ASP A 100 13.36 11.58 0.47
N LYS A 101 12.98 11.11 -0.73
CA LYS A 101 12.89 11.95 -1.93
C LYS A 101 11.88 13.08 -1.77
N ILE A 102 10.71 12.82 -1.20
CA ILE A 102 9.69 13.85 -0.98
C ILE A 102 10.11 14.83 0.13
N LEU A 103 10.75 14.35 1.19
CA LEU A 103 11.36 15.21 2.21
C LEU A 103 12.40 16.16 1.60
N PHE A 104 13.20 15.67 0.67
CA PHE A 104 14.15 16.49 -0.09
C PHE A 104 13.45 17.52 -0.99
N GLU A 105 12.43 17.11 -1.74
CA GLU A 105 11.63 18.00 -2.62
C GLU A 105 10.93 19.12 -1.81
N ILE A 106 10.35 18.79 -0.65
CA ILE A 106 9.62 19.76 0.20
C ILE A 106 10.58 20.72 0.90
N THR A 107 11.73 20.23 1.37
CA THR A 107 12.72 21.09 2.03
C THR A 107 13.54 21.92 1.04
N ALA A 108 13.26 21.84 -0.26
CA ALA A 108 14.01 22.50 -1.33
C ALA A 108 15.53 22.24 -1.22
N GLY A 109 15.90 21.03 -0.77
CA GLY A 109 17.30 20.67 -0.51
C GLY A 109 17.94 21.31 0.72
N ALA A 110 17.18 21.96 1.61
CA ALA A 110 17.70 22.55 2.85
C ALA A 110 18.26 21.51 3.83
N LEU A 111 17.79 20.25 3.77
CA LEU A 111 18.38 19.14 4.53
C LEU A 111 19.84 18.85 4.13
N VAL A 112 20.25 19.12 2.88
CA VAL A 112 21.64 19.01 2.42
C VAL A 112 22.50 20.17 2.93
N LYS A 113 21.89 21.31 3.27
CA LYS A 113 22.56 22.46 3.91
C LYS A 113 22.56 22.39 5.44
N ALA A 114 21.82 21.46 6.05
CA ALA A 114 21.90 21.25 7.48
C ALA A 114 23.23 20.55 7.80
N PRO A 115 24.07 21.08 8.70
CA PRO A 115 25.30 20.40 9.08
C PRO A 115 24.94 19.04 9.66
N SER A 116 25.48 17.96 9.07
CA SER A 116 25.17 16.57 9.41
C SER A 116 25.62 16.18 10.82
N LYS A 117 26.39 17.04 11.50
CA LYS A 117 26.76 16.94 12.91
C LYS A 117 27.00 18.35 13.42
N VAL A 118 26.28 18.75 14.46
CA VAL A 118 26.78 19.81 15.35
C VAL A 118 27.97 19.16 16.07
N THR A 119 29.18 19.45 15.59
CA THR A 119 30.44 19.08 16.28
C THR A 119 30.89 20.20 17.21
N ASP A 120 30.01 21.14 17.55
CA ASP A 120 30.28 22.07 18.64
C ASP A 120 30.37 21.23 19.91
N GLU A 121 31.55 21.23 20.53
CA GLU A 121 31.67 20.80 21.91
C GLU A 121 30.60 21.55 22.71
N LEU A 122 29.72 20.80 23.37
CA LEU A 122 28.82 21.41 24.34
C LEU A 122 29.68 22.30 25.26
N PRO A 123 29.25 23.54 25.54
CA PRO A 123 29.93 24.33 26.55
C PRO A 123 30.05 23.48 27.82
N GLU A 124 31.27 23.31 28.33
CA GLU A 124 31.50 22.71 29.64
C GLU A 124 30.72 23.55 30.65
N MET A 125 29.55 23.07 31.02
CA MET A 125 28.79 23.62 32.12
C MET A 125 29.50 23.16 33.38
N GLU A 126 30.22 24.07 34.04
CA GLU A 126 30.81 23.81 35.35
C GLU A 126 29.74 23.20 36.28
N PRO A 127 30.09 22.17 37.09
CA PRO A 127 29.14 21.54 37.98
C PRO A 127 28.87 22.46 39.19
N ALA A 128 27.93 23.38 39.01
CA ALA A 128 27.33 24.10 40.12
C ALA A 128 26.18 23.27 40.70
N GLY A 129 26.47 22.58 41.81
CA GLY A 129 25.46 22.21 42.81
C GLY A 129 24.71 20.90 42.54
N ALA A 130 25.23 19.82 43.13
CA ALA A 130 24.47 18.60 43.37
C ALA A 130 23.30 18.87 44.33
N THR A 131 22.06 18.83 43.84
CA THR A 131 20.87 18.47 44.63
C THR A 131 19.86 17.74 43.75
N ALA A 132 19.86 16.42 43.90
CA ALA A 132 18.72 15.50 43.91
C ALA A 132 17.62 15.64 42.82
N ALA A 133 17.76 14.84 41.77
CA ALA A 133 16.66 14.10 41.15
C ALA A 133 17.23 12.92 40.34
N SER A 134 17.97 12.04 41.02
CA SER A 134 18.17 10.68 40.53
C SER A 134 16.90 9.91 40.89
N ASP A 135 16.02 9.71 39.91
CA ASP A 135 14.99 8.69 39.96
C ASP A 135 15.71 7.34 39.80
N GLU A 136 16.41 6.92 40.86
CA GLU A 136 16.74 5.53 41.08
C GLU A 136 15.43 4.84 41.43
N GLY A 137 14.80 4.20 40.44
CA GLY A 137 13.72 3.24 40.70
C GLY A 137 14.23 2.22 41.71
N SER A 138 13.73 2.33 42.93
CA SER A 138 14.09 1.47 44.05
C SER A 138 13.74 0.02 43.71
N GLU A 139 14.57 -0.93 44.14
CA GLU A 139 14.29 -2.36 44.03
C GLU A 139 12.92 -2.73 44.63
N GLU A 140 12.44 -1.95 45.61
CA GLU A 140 11.11 -2.05 46.21
C GLU A 140 9.97 -1.79 45.22
N ASP A 141 10.12 -0.84 44.28
CA ASP A 141 9.09 -0.54 43.28
C ASP A 141 8.94 -1.66 42.25
N ILE A 142 10.06 -2.34 41.93
CA ILE A 142 10.08 -3.49 41.02
C ILE A 142 9.43 -4.71 41.68
N GLU A 143 9.71 -4.96 42.97
CA GLU A 143 9.08 -6.04 43.73
C GLU A 143 7.56 -5.82 43.89
N GLU A 144 7.11 -4.58 44.11
CA GLU A 144 5.69 -4.27 44.22
C GLU A 144 4.95 -4.53 42.90
N MET A 145 5.55 -4.16 41.76
CA MET A 145 5.00 -4.46 40.43
C MET A 145 4.92 -5.97 40.14
N GLN A 146 5.92 -6.76 40.56
CA GLN A 146 5.92 -8.22 40.39
C GLN A 146 4.84 -8.91 41.22
N SER A 147 4.60 -8.44 42.45
CA SER A 147 3.54 -8.98 43.32
C SER A 147 2.13 -8.81 42.72
N ARG A 148 1.87 -7.66 42.07
CA ARG A 148 0.58 -7.38 41.40
C ARG A 148 0.38 -8.25 40.16
N LEU A 149 1.44 -8.55 39.40
CA LEU A 149 1.36 -9.44 38.24
C LEU A 149 1.12 -10.91 38.64
N ALA A 150 1.65 -11.35 39.78
CA ALA A 150 1.43 -12.70 40.29
C ALA A 150 -0.02 -12.94 40.73
N ALA A 151 -0.68 -11.93 41.31
CA ALA A 151 -2.07 -12.00 41.73
C ALA A 151 -3.09 -12.08 40.56
N LEU A 152 -2.69 -11.67 39.35
CA LEU A 152 -3.51 -11.79 38.13
C LEU A 152 -3.35 -13.14 37.42
N ARG A 153 -2.40 -13.97 37.88
CA ARG A 153 -2.06 -15.27 37.27
C ARG A 153 -2.62 -16.48 38.04
N SER A 154 -3.39 -16.24 39.12
CA SER A 154 -4.15 -17.25 39.86
C SER A 154 -5.63 -17.23 39.50
#